data_AF-A0A8R2JX16-F1
#
_entry.id   AF-A0A8R2JX16-F1
#
_cell.length_a   1.000
_cell.length_b   1.000
_cell.length_c   1.000
_cell.angle_alpha   90.00
_cell.angle_beta   90.00
_cell.angle_gamma   90.00
#
_symmetry.space_group_name_H-M   'P 1'
#
loop_
_entity.id
_entity.type
_entity.pdbx_description
1 polymer ?
#
loop_
_entity_poly.entity_id
_entity_poly.type
_entity_poly.pdbx_seq_one_letter_code
_entity_poly.pdbx_strand_id
1 'polypeptide(L)'
;TSSKKCQITEIATINVYNHQVFYIITKEFLWQKASYEILFQSLQNLKSICVKYKVTHLACPRLGCDLDGLKWEVVRNMLRYIFRGSSLYIQIYTHDELTTDNKLQIIKEFNENPLGGHQGVTCTYNKITQQHQ
;
A
#
# COMPACT_ATOMS: atom_id res chain seq x y z
N THR A 1 31.94 -10.34 6.38
CA THR A 1 30.50 -10.06 6.56
C THR A 1 29.78 -10.52 5.31
N SER A 2 29.11 -11.67 5.37
CA SER A 2 28.48 -12.26 4.18
C SER A 2 27.20 -11.48 3.84
N SER A 3 27.27 -10.64 2.81
CA SER A 3 26.10 -9.95 2.28
C SER A 3 25.14 -10.99 1.71
N LYS A 4 24.04 -11.29 2.43
CA LYS A 4 22.97 -12.13 1.88
C LYS A 4 22.39 -11.43 0.66
N LYS A 5 22.63 -12.02 -0.52
CA LYS A 5 21.97 -11.59 -1.76
C LYS A 5 20.49 -11.96 -1.63
N CYS A 6 19.64 -10.95 -1.46
CA CYS A 6 18.20 -11.15 -1.41
C CYS A 6 17.65 -11.20 -2.85
N GLN A 7 16.67 -12.05 -3.10
CA GLN A 7 16.09 -12.22 -4.44
C GLN A 7 15.02 -11.16 -4.73
N ILE A 8 14.78 -10.88 -6.01
CA ILE A 8 13.66 -10.02 -6.43
C ILE A 8 12.36 -10.66 -5.90
N THR A 9 11.45 -9.85 -5.37
CA THR A 9 10.22 -10.24 -4.65
C THR A 9 10.38 -10.74 -3.22
N GLU A 10 11.61 -10.92 -2.74
CA GLU A 10 11.86 -11.26 -1.34
C GLU A 10 11.52 -10.07 -0.43
N ILE A 11 11.07 -10.40 0.79
CA ILE A 11 10.79 -9.42 1.82
C ILE A 11 11.82 -9.58 2.93
N ALA A 12 12.71 -8.61 3.06
CA ALA A 12 13.62 -8.58 4.19
C ALA A 12 12.90 -7.99 5.41
N THR A 13 13.04 -8.64 6.56
CA THR A 13 12.40 -8.23 7.81
C THR A 13 13.47 -7.84 8.82
N ILE A 14 13.34 -6.65 9.40
CA ILE A 14 14.21 -6.16 10.48
C ILE A 14 13.34 -5.79 11.67
N ASN A 15 13.72 -6.26 12.86
CA ASN A 15 13.08 -5.86 14.11
C ASN A 15 13.80 -4.63 14.66
N VAL A 16 13.08 -3.53 14.83
CA VAL A 16 13.61 -2.27 15.37
C VAL A 16 12.76 -1.89 16.57
N TYR A 17 13.31 -2.04 17.77
CA TYR A 17 12.59 -1.88 19.04
C TYR A 17 11.29 -2.72 19.05
N ASN A 18 10.14 -2.06 19.12
CA ASN A 18 8.80 -2.68 19.14
C ASN A 18 8.16 -2.76 17.75
N HIS A 19 8.90 -2.43 16.68
CA HIS A 19 8.37 -2.39 15.31
C HIS A 19 9.08 -3.40 14.41
N GLN A 20 8.31 -3.99 13.49
CA GLN A 20 8.82 -4.80 12.39
C GLN A 20 8.85 -3.93 11.13
N VAL A 21 10.03 -3.83 10.52
CA VAL A 21 10.24 -3.11 9.27
C VAL A 21 10.36 -4.13 8.14
N PHE A 22 9.49 -4.02 7.15
CA PHE A 22 9.47 -4.87 5.96
C PHE A 22 10.03 -4.11 4.76
N TYR A 23 11.12 -4.61 4.20
CA TYR A 23 11.71 -4.09 2.97
C TYR A 23 11.23 -4.94 1.80
N ILE A 24 10.50 -4.32 0.88
CA ILE A 24 10.02 -4.95 -0.35
C ILE A 24 11.09 -4.77 -1.43
N ILE A 25 11.67 -5.88 -1.90
CA ILE A 25 12.72 -5.84 -2.92
C ILE A 25 12.07 -5.95 -4.30
N THR A 26 11.86 -4.79 -4.94
CA THR A 26 11.12 -4.69 -6.20
C THR A 26 11.99 -4.70 -7.45
N LYS A 27 13.32 -4.60 -7.31
CA LYS A 27 14.28 -4.50 -8.42
C LYS A 27 15.63 -5.09 -8.05
N GLU A 28 16.36 -5.57 -9.04
CA GLU A 28 17.77 -5.97 -8.86
C GLU A 28 18.70 -4.75 -8.93
N PHE A 29 18.34 -3.75 -9.73
CA PHE A 29 19.12 -2.52 -9.87
C PHE A 29 18.25 -1.26 -9.75
N LEU A 30 18.82 -0.19 -9.19
CA LEU A 30 18.12 1.08 -8.92
C LEU A 30 17.53 1.72 -10.18
N TRP A 31 18.17 1.53 -11.34
CA TRP A 31 17.78 2.12 -12.63
C TRP A 31 16.70 1.34 -13.38
N GLN A 32 16.35 0.13 -12.95
CA GLN A 32 15.24 -0.62 -13.55
C GLN A 32 13.92 0.01 -13.09
N LYS A 33 12.85 -0.10 -13.88
CA LYS A 33 11.50 0.23 -13.40
C LYS A 33 10.88 -1.01 -12.76
N ALA A 34 10.23 -0.84 -11.62
CA ALA A 34 9.49 -1.93 -11.01
C ALA A 34 8.31 -2.28 -11.92
N SER A 35 8.14 -3.55 -12.26
CA SER A 35 6.96 -4.03 -12.97
C SER A 35 5.80 -4.20 -11.99
N TYR A 36 4.57 -3.96 -12.46
CA TYR A 36 3.36 -4.32 -11.73
C TYR A 36 3.35 -5.80 -11.31
N GLU A 37 3.90 -6.68 -12.14
CA GLU A 37 4.00 -8.11 -11.85
C GLU A 37 4.90 -8.39 -10.65
N ILE A 38 6.10 -7.79 -10.63
CA ILE A 38 7.05 -7.93 -9.53
C ILE A 38 6.48 -7.35 -8.24
N LEU A 39 5.85 -6.17 -8.31
CA LEU A 39 5.20 -5.57 -7.15
C LEU A 39 4.06 -6.47 -6.63
N PHE A 40 3.24 -7.02 -7.51
CA PHE A 40 2.15 -7.92 -7.16
C PHE A 40 2.66 -9.18 -6.45
N GLN A 41 3.70 -9.83 -7.00
CA GLN A 41 4.34 -10.98 -6.35
C GLN A 41 4.92 -10.61 -4.98
N SER A 42 5.60 -9.47 -4.88
CA SER A 42 6.18 -9.01 -3.62
C SER A 42 5.10 -8.74 -2.56
N LEU A 43 3.97 -8.16 -2.94
CA LEU A 43 2.84 -7.94 -2.03
C LEU A 43 2.18 -9.25 -1.56
N GLN A 44 2.14 -10.29 -2.40
CA GLN A 44 1.67 -11.63 -1.97
C GLN A 44 2.62 -12.26 -0.94
N ASN A 45 3.94 -12.11 -1.16
CA ASN A 45 4.95 -12.56 -0.21
C ASN A 45 4.84 -11.81 1.12
N LEU A 46 4.62 -10.49 1.06
CA LEU A 46 4.37 -9.65 2.23
C LEU A 46 3.15 -10.12 3.01
N LYS A 47 2.01 -10.40 2.34
CA LYS A 47 0.83 -10.95 2.99
C LYS A 47 1.15 -12.25 3.74
N SER A 48 1.85 -13.17 3.09
CA SER A 48 2.23 -14.46 3.68
C SER A 48 3.06 -14.27 4.96
N ILE A 49 3.98 -13.32 4.95
CA ILE A 49 4.81 -12.94 6.10
C ILE A 49 3.98 -12.30 7.20
N CYS A 50 3.08 -11.38 6.86
CA CYS A 50 2.18 -10.77 7.84
C CYS A 50 1.31 -11.80 8.55
N VAL A 51 0.77 -12.79 7.82
CA VAL A 51 0.02 -13.90 8.42
C VAL A 51 0.91 -14.73 9.35
N LYS A 52 2.11 -15.08 8.90
CA LYS A 52 3.08 -15.87 9.68
C LYS A 52 3.47 -15.18 10.99
N TYR A 53 3.71 -13.87 10.96
CA TYR A 53 4.09 -13.09 12.14
C TYR A 53 2.91 -12.49 12.89
N LYS A 54 1.67 -12.83 12.50
CA LYS A 54 0.42 -12.30 13.10
C LYS A 54 0.40 -10.78 13.16
N VAL A 55 0.93 -10.14 12.12
CA VAL A 55 0.86 -8.68 11.95
C VAL A 55 -0.60 -8.29 11.71
N THR A 56 -1.12 -7.39 12.53
CA THR A 56 -2.49 -6.89 12.43
C THR A 56 -2.57 -5.49 11.84
N HIS A 57 -1.49 -4.73 11.93
CA HIS A 57 -1.41 -3.34 11.44
C HIS A 57 -0.14 -3.17 10.63
N LEU A 58 -0.28 -2.64 9.41
CA LEU A 58 0.80 -2.33 8.50
C LEU A 58 0.70 -0.87 8.10
N ALA A 59 1.80 -0.14 8.23
CA ALA A 59 1.95 1.22 7.73
C ALA A 59 2.88 1.20 6.51
N CYS A 60 2.51 1.85 5.42
CA CYS A 60 3.40 2.03 4.28
C CYS A 60 3.15 3.34 3.53
N PRO A 61 4.13 3.85 2.76
CA PRO A 61 3.91 4.96 1.85
C PRO A 61 3.11 4.51 0.60
N ARG A 62 2.75 5.45 -0.28
CA ARG A 62 2.31 5.10 -1.64
C ARG A 62 3.43 4.36 -2.38
N LEU A 63 3.22 3.09 -2.65
CA LEU A 63 4.20 2.22 -3.29
C LEU A 63 4.28 2.47 -4.80
N GLY A 64 5.50 2.62 -5.31
CA GLY A 64 5.79 2.59 -6.76
C GLY A 64 5.32 3.81 -7.58
N CYS A 65 4.84 4.88 -6.96
CA CYS A 65 4.31 6.03 -7.70
C CYS A 65 5.38 6.90 -8.36
N ASP A 66 6.39 7.31 -7.59
CA ASP A 66 7.25 8.40 -8.04
C ASP A 66 8.38 7.91 -8.96
N LEU A 67 9.21 7.01 -8.45
CA LEU A 67 10.42 6.55 -9.14
C LEU A 67 10.12 5.51 -10.24
N ASP A 68 8.99 4.83 -10.13
CA ASP A 68 8.64 3.68 -10.99
C ASP A 68 7.59 4.02 -12.05
N GLY A 69 6.86 5.12 -11.88
CA GLY A 69 5.77 5.50 -12.76
C GLY A 69 4.57 4.54 -12.68
N LEU A 70 4.42 3.79 -11.59
CA LEU A 70 3.25 2.95 -11.37
C LEU A 70 2.09 3.82 -10.90
N LYS A 71 0.93 3.64 -11.53
CA LYS A 71 -0.28 4.36 -11.17
C LYS A 71 -0.77 3.87 -9.81
N TRP A 72 -0.92 4.81 -8.87
CA TRP A 72 -1.38 4.51 -7.52
C TRP A 72 -2.69 3.71 -7.52
N GLU A 73 -3.64 4.07 -8.37
CA GLU A 73 -4.95 3.39 -8.49
C GLU A 73 -4.80 1.88 -8.76
N VAL A 74 -3.86 1.51 -9.62
CA VAL A 74 -3.56 0.11 -9.93
C VAL A 74 -2.95 -0.58 -8.72
N VAL A 75 -1.97 0.06 -8.06
CA VAL A 75 -1.32 -0.47 -6.87
C VAL A 75 -2.30 -0.62 -5.70
N ARG A 76 -3.21 0.35 -5.51
CA ARG A 76 -4.27 0.30 -4.52
C ARG A 76 -5.22 -0.87 -4.78
N ASN A 77 -5.58 -1.10 -6.04
CA ASN A 77 -6.41 -2.25 -6.42
C ASN A 77 -5.69 -3.57 -6.14
N MET A 78 -4.38 -3.66 -6.39
CA MET A 78 -3.57 -4.83 -6.03
C MET A 78 -3.55 -5.07 -4.51
N LEU A 79 -3.33 -4.03 -3.71
CA LEU A 79 -3.39 -4.12 -2.24
C LEU A 79 -4.76 -4.63 -1.78
N ARG A 80 -5.85 -4.03 -2.27
CA ARG A 80 -7.22 -4.47 -1.95
C ARG A 80 -7.48 -5.91 -2.32
N TYR A 81 -7.04 -6.33 -3.51
CA TYR A 81 -7.22 -7.69 -3.99
C TYR A 81 -6.43 -8.70 -3.14
N ILE A 82 -5.12 -8.46 -2.97
CA ILE A 82 -4.22 -9.38 -2.26
C ILE A 82 -4.64 -9.51 -0.80
N PHE A 83 -4.89 -8.40 -0.11
CA PHE A 83 -5.23 -8.40 1.31
C PHE A 83 -6.72 -8.62 1.60
N ARG A 84 -7.54 -8.87 0.57
CA ARG A 84 -8.95 -9.21 0.73
C ARG A 84 -9.12 -10.39 1.70
N GLY A 85 -10.07 -10.27 2.63
CA GLY A 85 -10.41 -11.30 3.61
C GLY A 85 -9.37 -11.49 4.73
N SER A 86 -8.32 -10.66 4.78
CA SER A 86 -7.43 -10.60 5.93
C SER A 86 -7.95 -9.61 6.98
N SER A 87 -7.69 -9.87 8.26
CA SER A 87 -7.97 -8.94 9.37
C SER A 87 -6.90 -7.84 9.51
N LEU A 88 -6.03 -7.71 8.51
CA LEU A 88 -4.89 -6.79 8.54
C LEU A 88 -5.34 -5.39 8.11
N TYR A 89 -5.05 -4.41 8.96
CA TYR A 89 -5.30 -3.00 8.67
C TYR A 89 -4.07 -2.38 8.00
N ILE A 90 -4.25 -1.79 6.81
CA ILE A 90 -3.17 -1.13 6.06
C ILE A 90 -3.41 0.38 6.08
N GLN A 91 -2.50 1.12 6.71
CA GLN A 91 -2.47 2.58 6.69
C GLN A 91 -1.49 3.07 5.62
N ILE A 92 -1.99 3.85 4.67
CA ILE A 92 -1.16 4.47 3.63
C ILE A 92 -0.85 5.91 4.01
N TYR A 93 0.43 6.27 4.03
CA TYR A 93 0.90 7.63 4.24
C TYR A 93 1.29 8.29 2.91
N THR A 94 0.92 9.56 2.76
CA THR A 94 1.21 10.37 1.57
C THR A 94 1.91 11.65 2.01
N HIS A 95 2.96 12.05 1.31
CA HIS A 95 3.64 13.32 1.57
C HIS A 95 3.01 14.50 0.80
N ASP A 96 1.96 14.26 0.03
CA ASP A 96 1.27 15.30 -0.73
C ASP A 96 0.69 16.34 0.23
N GLU A 97 1.08 17.61 0.09
CA GLU A 97 0.21 18.70 0.52
C GLU A 97 -1.11 18.54 -0.23
N LEU A 98 -2.23 18.51 0.50
CA LEU A 98 -3.56 18.36 -0.08
C LEU A 98 -3.93 19.61 -0.89
N THR A 99 -3.45 19.70 -2.13
CA THR A 99 -3.94 20.66 -3.12
C THR A 99 -5.43 20.40 -3.39
N THR A 100 -6.16 21.42 -3.84
CA THR A 100 -7.61 21.33 -4.08
C THR A 100 -7.97 20.18 -5.05
N ASP A 101 -7.12 19.92 -6.03
CA ASP A 101 -7.31 18.84 -7.01
C ASP A 101 -7.14 17.45 -6.39
N ASN A 102 -6.16 17.28 -5.49
CA ASN A 102 -5.94 16.03 -4.77
C ASN A 102 -7.13 15.69 -3.86
N LYS A 103 -7.74 16.69 -3.23
CA LYS A 103 -8.98 16.50 -2.43
C LYS A 103 -10.15 16.04 -3.30
N LEU A 104 -10.31 16.61 -4.49
CA LEU A 104 -11.36 16.22 -5.43
C LEU A 104 -11.17 14.81 -5.96
N GLN A 105 -9.93 14.39 -6.22
CA GLN A 105 -9.62 13.04 -6.67
C GLN A 105 -9.89 12.00 -5.56
N ILE A 106 -9.56 12.31 -4.30
CA ILE A 106 -9.92 11.48 -3.14
C ILE A 106 -11.44 11.33 -3.05
N ILE A 107 -12.20 12.44 -3.12
CA ILE A 107 -13.67 12.40 -3.03
C ILE A 107 -14.28 11.59 -4.18
N LYS A 108 -13.77 11.76 -5.41
CA LYS A 108 -14.22 10.95 -6.57
C LYS A 108 -13.94 9.47 -6.35
N GLU A 109 -12.74 9.12 -5.90
CA GLU A 109 -12.34 7.73 -5.67
C GLU A 109 -13.18 7.03 -4.58
N PHE A 110 -13.63 7.77 -3.56
CA PHE A 110 -14.57 7.24 -2.57
C PHE A 110 -16.00 7.07 -3.12
N ASN A 111 -16.40 7.88 -4.10
CA ASN A 111 -17.75 7.91 -4.65
C ASN A 111 -17.96 6.95 -5.85
N GLU A 112 -16.89 6.46 -6.49
CA GLU A 112 -16.99 5.55 -7.65
C GLU A 112 -17.09 4.05 -7.27
N ASN A 113 -17.29 3.73 -5.99
CA ASN A 113 -17.46 2.35 -5.55
C ASN A 113 -18.82 1.80 -6.05
N PRO A 114 -18.87 0.84 -7.01
CA PRO A 114 -20.11 0.46 -7.73
C PRO A 114 -21.13 -0.32 -6.89
N LEU A 115 -20.87 -0.51 -5.60
CA LEU A 115 -21.68 -1.31 -4.67
C LEU A 115 -22.44 -0.46 -3.64
N GLY A 116 -22.37 0.87 -3.71
CA GLY A 116 -23.00 1.78 -2.73
C GLY A 116 -24.02 2.70 -3.39
N GLY A 117 -25.29 2.31 -3.42
CA GLY A 117 -26.37 3.19 -3.85
C GLY A 117 -26.49 4.46 -3.00
N HIS A 118 -26.85 5.57 -3.65
CA HIS A 118 -27.53 6.76 -3.13
C HIS A 118 -27.22 7.18 -1.66
N GLN A 119 -25.95 7.21 -1.26
CA GLN A 119 -25.54 7.90 -0.03
C GLN A 119 -24.56 9.01 -0.39
N GLY A 120 -25.09 10.23 -0.37
CA GLY A 120 -24.39 11.44 -0.77
C GLY A 120 -23.19 11.80 0.11
N VAL A 121 -22.52 12.87 -0.34
CA VAL A 121 -21.23 13.43 0.11
C VAL A 121 -21.01 13.46 1.63
N THR A 122 -22.07 13.56 2.43
CA THR A 122 -22.05 13.62 3.90
C THR A 122 -21.46 12.37 4.58
N CYS A 123 -21.76 11.16 4.07
CA CYS A 123 -21.21 9.92 4.64
C CYS A 123 -19.72 9.76 4.31
N THR A 124 -19.29 10.23 3.13
CA THR A 124 -17.89 10.25 2.71
C THR A 124 -17.07 11.21 3.59
N TYR A 125 -17.61 12.40 3.89
CA TYR A 125 -16.97 13.37 4.77
C TYR A 125 -16.65 12.77 6.15
N ASN A 126 -17.62 12.14 6.80
CA ASN A 126 -17.46 11.57 8.15
C ASN A 126 -16.41 10.44 8.22
N LYS A 127 -16.26 9.66 7.14
CA LYS A 127 -15.20 8.63 7.05
C LYS A 127 -13.82 9.26 6.91
N ILE A 128 -13.70 10.34 6.12
CA ILE A 128 -12.44 11.06 5.93
C ILE A 128 -12.02 11.75 7.23
N THR A 129 -12.93 12.39 7.97
CA THR A 129 -12.62 13.02 9.26
C THR A 129 -12.20 12.02 10.34
N GLN A 130 -12.75 10.80 10.33
CA GLN A 130 -12.32 9.72 11.25
C GLN A 130 -10.94 9.13 10.91
N GLN A 131 -10.47 9.22 9.67
CA GLN A 131 -9.19 8.64 9.23
C GLN A 131 -7.99 9.61 9.34
N HIS A 132 -8.24 10.89 9.62
CA HIS A 132 -7.23 11.95 9.72
C HIS A 132 -7.18 12.63 11.11
N GLN A 133 -7.69 11.96 12.15
CA GLN A 133 -7.41 12.26 13.56
C GLN A 133 -6.38 11.28 14.10
#